data_AF-A0A1M7ND70-F1
#
_entry.id   AF-A0A1M7ND70-F1
#
_cell.length_a   1.000
_cell.length_b   1.000
_cell.length_c   1.000
_cell.angle_alpha   90.00
_cell.angle_beta   90.00
_cell.angle_gamma   90.00
#
_symmetry.space_group_name_H-M   'P 1'
#
loop_
_entity.id
_entity.type
_entity.pdbx_description
1 polymer ?
#
loop_
_entity_poly.entity_id
_entity_poly.type
_entity_poly.pdbx_seq_one_letter_code
_entity_poly.pdbx_strand_id
1 'polypeptide(L)' 'MMSRRIGRLLAQVIDITDGTRHLLELSEQDAWALADDQAPLLDRRQHDALRRMAITALLLVSEEAERLGERFDGAP' A
#
# COMPACT_ATOMS: atom_id res chain seq x y z
N MET A 1 20.81 -17.86 -3.50
CA MET A 1 19.38 -18.04 -3.11
C MET A 1 18.78 -16.77 -2.49
N MET A 2 19.55 -16.00 -1.72
CA MET A 2 19.11 -14.76 -1.06
C MET A 2 18.64 -13.64 -2.02
N SER A 3 19.35 -13.40 -3.12
CA SER A 3 18.99 -12.40 -4.14
C SER A 3 17.60 -12.62 -4.76
N ARG A 4 17.19 -13.87 -5.01
CA ARG A 4 15.84 -14.19 -5.52
C ARG A 4 14.73 -13.92 -4.49
N ARG A 5 15.02 -14.04 -3.20
CA ARG A 5 14.04 -13.76 -2.13
C ARG A 5 13.85 -12.26 -1.95
N ILE A 6 14.94 -11.49 -1.98
CA ILE A 6 14.91 -10.02 -1.94
C ILE A 6 14.18 -9.45 -3.17
N GLY A 7 14.45 -9.98 -4.36
CA GLY A 7 13.76 -9.54 -5.58
C GLY A 7 12.24 -9.76 -5.53
N ARG A 8 11.78 -10.89 -4.96
CA ARG A 8 10.33 -11.13 -4.75
C ARG A 8 9.71 -10.18 -3.74
N LEU A 9 10.44 -9.87 -2.66
CA LEU A 9 9.97 -8.93 -1.67
C LEU A 9 9.84 -7.52 -2.27
N LEU A 10 10.86 -7.05 -2.99
CA LEU A 10 10.82 -5.76 -3.66
C LEU A 10 9.65 -5.66 -4.64
N ALA A 11 9.38 -6.71 -5.42
CA ALA A 11 8.22 -6.74 -6.31
C ALA A 11 6.90 -6.63 -5.55
N GLN A 12 6.74 -7.38 -4.45
CA GLN A 12 5.54 -7.30 -3.61
C GLN A 12 5.35 -5.91 -2.98
N VAL A 13 6.43 -5.26 -2.56
CA VAL A 13 6.40 -3.90 -2.02
C VAL A 13 5.96 -2.90 -3.09
N ILE A 14 6.49 -3.02 -4.31
CA ILE A 14 6.10 -2.19 -5.45
C ILE A 14 4.62 -2.38 -5.76
N ASP A 15 4.16 -3.63 -5.90
CA ASP A 15 2.76 -3.95 -6.21
C ASP A 15 1.80 -3.37 -5.14
N ILE A 16 2.14 -3.48 -3.86
CA ILE A 16 1.35 -2.93 -2.75
C ILE A 16 1.35 -1.39 -2.78
N THR A 17 2.50 -0.78 -3.08
CA THR A 17 2.65 0.67 -3.12
C THR A 17 1.84 1.26 -4.28
N ASP A 18 1.93 0.66 -5.46
CA ASP A 18 1.18 1.09 -6.65
C ASP A 18 -0.32 0.86 -6.48
N GLY A 19 -0.72 -0.29 -5.92
CA GLY A 19 -2.11 -0.54 -5.55
C GLY A 19 -2.63 0.50 -4.55
N THR A 20 -1.85 0.83 -3.53
CA THR A 20 -2.21 1.86 -2.55
C THR A 20 -2.34 3.24 -3.18
N ARG A 21 -1.41 3.63 -4.06
CA ARG A 21 -1.49 4.91 -4.80
C ARG A 21 -2.77 4.98 -5.61
N HIS A 22 -3.10 3.92 -6.36
CA HIS A 22 -4.32 3.88 -7.17
C HIS A 22 -5.60 4.03 -6.34
N LEU A 23 -5.63 3.43 -5.15
CA LEU A 23 -6.77 3.57 -4.23
C LEU A 23 -6.91 4.98 -3.66
N LEU A 24 -5.79 5.68 -3.40
CA LEU A 24 -5.81 7.08 -2.97
C LEU A 24 -6.27 7.99 -4.12
N GLU A 25 -5.83 7.75 -5.35
CA GLU A 25 -6.29 8.48 -6.54
C GLU A 25 -7.81 8.32 -6.75
N LEU A 26 -8.33 7.11 -6.60
CA LEU A 26 -9.78 6.84 -6.60
C LEU A 26 -10.50 7.61 -5.50
N SER A 27 -9.90 7.69 -4.31
CA SER A 27 -10.49 8.42 -3.20
C SER A 27 -10.53 9.93 -3.45
N GLU A 28 -9.47 10.48 -4.04
CA GLU A 28 -9.43 11.88 -4.47
C GLU A 28 -10.46 12.15 -5.57
N GLN A 29 -10.54 11.31 -6.60
CA GLN A 29 -11.52 11.43 -7.69
C GLN A 29 -12.96 11.50 -7.16
N ASP A 30 -13.31 10.67 -6.18
CA ASP A 30 -14.64 10.71 -5.55
C ASP A 30 -14.88 12.00 -4.77
N ALA A 31 -13.85 12.56 -4.13
CA ALA A 31 -13.96 13.84 -3.45
C ALA A 31 -14.23 14.99 -4.45
N TRP A 32 -13.60 14.96 -5.62
CA TRP A 32 -13.88 15.88 -6.72
C TRP A 32 -15.28 15.66 -7.31
N ALA A 33 -15.68 14.41 -7.54
CA ALA A 33 -17.02 14.08 -8.02
C ALA A 33 -18.11 14.61 -7.09
N LEU A 34 -17.94 14.43 -5.77
CA LEU A 34 -18.84 14.98 -4.76
C LEU A 34 -18.88 16.51 -4.78
N ALA A 35 -17.75 17.19 -4.99
CA ALA A 35 -17.70 18.65 -5.10
C ALA A 35 -18.41 19.17 -6.37
N ASP A 36 -18.45 18.36 -7.43
CA ASP A 36 -19.09 18.66 -8.70
C ASP A 36 -20.55 18.13 -8.77
N ASP A 37 -21.16 17.74 -7.65
CA ASP A 37 -22.51 17.16 -7.58
C ASP A 37 -22.69 15.87 -8.42
N GLN A 38 -21.59 15.18 -8.70
CA GLN A 38 -21.56 13.88 -9.37
C GLN A 38 -21.59 12.73 -8.37
N ALA A 39 -22.14 11.59 -8.79
CA ALA A 39 -22.16 10.39 -7.97
C ALA A 39 -20.74 9.81 -7.81
N PRO A 40 -20.22 9.65 -6.58
CA PRO A 40 -18.93 9.00 -6.36
C PRO A 40 -18.99 7.52 -6.75
N LEU A 41 -17.85 6.98 -7.16
CA LEU A 41 -17.70 5.57 -7.54
C LEU A 41 -17.70 4.65 -6.33
N LEU A 42 -17.24 5.14 -5.17
CA LEU A 42 -17.18 4.39 -3.93
C LEU A 42 -18.04 5.05 -2.85
N ASP A 43 -18.73 4.22 -2.07
CA ASP A 43 -19.38 4.69 -0.85
C ASP A 43 -18.35 4.95 0.27
N ARG A 44 -18.78 5.67 1.32
CA ARG A 44 -17.92 6.01 2.46
C ARG A 44 -17.31 4.79 3.15
N ARG A 45 -18.03 3.67 3.22
CA ARG A 45 -17.55 2.45 3.86
C ARG A 45 -16.44 1.80 3.04
N GLN A 46 -16.56 1.83 1.71
CA GLN A 46 -15.55 1.37 0.78
C GLN A 46 -14.29 2.23 0.88
N HIS A 47 -14.41 3.57 0.93
CA HIS A 47 -13.28 4.48 1.21
C HIS A 47 -12.54 4.12 2.50
N ASP A 48 -13.27 3.99 3.61
CA ASP A 48 -12.69 3.65 4.91
C ASP A 48 -12.01 2.27 4.90
N ALA A 49 -12.56 1.31 4.17
CA ALA A 49 -11.97 -0.01 4.00
C ALA A 49 -10.66 0.06 3.20
N LEU A 50 -10.65 0.78 2.07
CA LEU A 50 -9.47 0.96 1.23
C LEU A 50 -8.35 1.68 1.99
N ARG A 51 -8.68 2.75 2.72
CA ARG A 51 -7.71 3.47 3.55
C ARG A 51 -7.09 2.58 4.62
N ARG A 52 -7.89 1.76 5.32
CA ARG A 52 -7.38 0.80 6.31
C ARG A 52 -6.47 -0.24 5.67
N MET A 53 -6.88 -0.80 4.53
CA MET A 53 -6.07 -1.79 3.80
C MET A 53 -4.71 -1.22 3.36
N ALA A 54 -4.71 -0.02 2.79
CA ALA A 54 -3.49 0.70 2.41
C ALA A 54 -2.52 0.88 3.59
N ILE A 55 -3.03 1.39 4.73
CA ILE A 55 -2.23 1.59 5.94
C ILE A 55 -1.66 0.25 6.45
N THR A 56 -2.49 -0.80 6.54
CA THR A 56 -2.03 -2.11 7.00
C THR A 56 -0.96 -2.70 6.07
N ALA A 57 -1.13 -2.58 4.76
CA ALA A 57 -0.17 -3.11 3.80
C ALA A 57 1.18 -2.40 3.91
N LEU A 58 1.20 -1.07 4.07
CA LEU A 58 2.42 -0.30 4.32
C LEU A 58 3.10 -0.68 5.64
N LEU A 59 2.34 -0.90 6.72
CA LEU A 59 2.88 -1.35 8.01
C LEU A 59 3.54 -2.72 7.91
N LEU A 60 2.90 -3.68 7.23
CA LEU A 60 3.46 -5.02 7.03
C LEU A 60 4.74 -4.98 6.19
N VAL A 61 4.79 -4.11 5.17
CA VAL A 61 5.99 -3.87 4.37
C VAL A 61 7.12 -3.28 5.23
N SER A 62 6.82 -2.26 6.05
CA SER A 62 7.80 -1.67 6.97
C SER A 62 8.35 -2.70 7.96
N GLU A 63 7.49 -3.49 8.59
CA GLU A 63 7.88 -4.51 9.56
C GLU A 63 8.80 -5.57 8.92
N GLU A 64 8.49 -5.99 7.69
CA GLU A 64 9.34 -6.94 6.98
C GLU A 64 10.66 -6.32 6.52
N ALA A 65 10.67 -5.04 6.13
CA ALA A 65 11.90 -4.32 5.81
C ALA A 65 12.80 -4.18 7.05
N GLU A 66 12.24 -3.88 8.21
CA GLU A 66 12.95 -3.81 9.49
C GLU A 66 13.54 -5.16 9.89
N ARG A 67 12.73 -6.23 9.86
CA ARG A 67 13.20 -7.62 10.09
C ARG A 67 14.31 -8.03 9.13
N LEU A 68 14.27 -7.59 7.88
CA LEU A 68 15.35 -7.85 6.92
C LEU A 68 16.60 -7.06 7.28
N GLY A 69 16.49 -5.78 7.61
CA GLY A 69 17.59 -4.93 8.07
C GLY A 69 18.34 -5.54 9.24
N GLU A 70 17.64 -5.94 10.30
CA GLU A 70 18.22 -6.59 11.48
C GLU A 70 19.01 -7.87 11.12
N ARG A 71 18.50 -8.65 10.16
CA ARG A 71 19.17 -9.86 9.68
C ARG A 71 20.42 -9.59 8.86
N PHE A 72 20.52 -8.43 8.22
CA PHE A 72 21.73 -8.01 7.50
C PHE A 72 22.75 -7.34 8.43
N ASP A 73 22.30 -6.53 9.39
CA ASP A 73 23.17 -5.85 10.37
C ASP A 73 23.73 -6.81 11.43
N GLY A 74 23.02 -7.91 11.73
CA GLY A 74 23.45 -8.96 12.66
C GLY A 74 24.23 -10.12 12.04
N ALA A 75 24.54 -10.07 10.74
CA ALA A 75 25.32 -11.11 10.07
C ALA A 75 26.84 -10.88 10.28
N PRO A 76 27.64 -11.91 10.65
CA PRO A 76 29.09 -11.80 10.68
C PRO A 76 29.71 -11.62 9.29
#